data_AF-A0A2D6GIE3-F1
#
_entry.id   AF-A0A2D6GIE3-F1
#
_cell.length_a   1.000
_cell.length_b   1.000
_cell.length_c   1.000
_cell.angle_alpha   90.00
_cell.angle_beta   90.00
_cell.angle_gamma   90.00
#
_symmetry.space_group_name_H-M   'P 1'
#
loop_
_entity.id
_entity.type
_entity.pdbx_description
1 polymer ?
#
loop_
_entity_poly.entity_id
_entity_poly.type
_entity_poly.pdbx_seq_one_letter_code
_entity_poly.pdbx_strand_id
1 'polypeptide(L)'
;MTKESLERALTTSLTLMLGLATLDLALFIGVGTAVVTVVAHAMSLWLFLRYRLVFDLVKLLETSALMFDLYLINMYGYAVASPVATLFAIIHISLNKNYHLGKLKNDLDKVLASKQKDVENDEK
;
A
#
# COMPACT_ATOMS: atom_id res chain seq x y z
N MET A 1 -4.21 20.62 2.85
CA MET A 1 -3.70 19.82 3.99
C MET A 1 -2.44 20.47 4.57
N THR A 2 -2.24 20.42 5.89
CA THR A 2 -1.02 20.93 6.54
C THR A 2 0.14 19.93 6.44
N LYS A 3 1.40 20.39 6.50
CA LYS A 3 2.57 19.50 6.46
C LYS A 3 2.57 18.50 7.62
N GLU A 4 2.18 18.93 8.81
CA GLU A 4 2.11 18.11 10.01
C GLU A 4 1.07 16.98 9.89
N SER A 5 -0.12 17.27 9.37
CA SER A 5 -1.15 16.24 9.16
C SER A 5 -0.72 15.20 8.13
N LEU A 6 0.00 15.61 7.09
CA LEU A 6 0.56 14.72 6.08
C LEU A 6 1.67 13.83 6.64
N GLU A 7 2.55 14.39 7.46
CA GLU A 7 3.60 13.63 8.15
C GLU A 7 3.03 12.63 9.14
N ARG A 8 2.01 13.03 9.89
CA ARG A 8 1.29 12.13 10.79
C ARG A 8 0.59 11.02 10.02
N ALA A 9 -0.10 11.35 8.93
CA ALA A 9 -0.76 10.36 8.08
C ALA A 9 0.24 9.35 7.48
N LEU A 10 1.37 9.82 6.95
CA LEU A 10 2.42 8.96 6.42
C LEU A 10 2.98 8.04 7.51
N THR A 11 3.26 8.60 8.70
CA THR A 11 3.80 7.84 9.84
C THR A 11 2.80 6.79 10.31
N THR A 12 1.53 7.16 10.51
CA THR A 12 0.46 6.22 10.91
C THR A 12 0.28 5.12 9.85
N SER A 13 0.31 5.47 8.57
CA SER A 13 0.22 4.49 7.48
C SER A 13 1.39 3.51 7.49
N LEU A 14 2.62 3.99 7.70
CA LEU A 14 3.81 3.14 7.77
C LEU A 14 3.77 2.22 8.98
N THR A 15 3.40 2.73 10.15
CA THR A 15 3.26 1.91 11.37
C THR A 15 2.18 0.84 11.20
N LEU A 16 1.07 1.19 10.55
CA LEU A 16 -0.01 0.23 10.27
C LEU A 16 0.46 -0.86 9.30
N MET A 17 1.11 -0.48 8.19
CA MET A 17 1.71 -1.46 7.26
C MET A 17 2.76 -2.34 7.94
N LEU A 18 3.58 -1.78 8.83
CA LEU A 18 4.57 -2.54 9.59
C LEU A 18 3.89 -3.59 10.48
N GLY A 19 2.84 -3.19 11.19
CA GLY A 19 2.04 -4.09 12.02
C GLY A 19 1.42 -5.23 11.21
N LEU A 20 0.81 -4.90 10.06
CA LEU A 20 0.19 -5.89 9.17
C LEU A 20 1.22 -6.86 8.57
N ALA A 21 2.37 -6.35 8.11
CA ALA A 21 3.43 -7.20 7.56
C ALA A 21 4.03 -8.12 8.62
N THR A 22 4.26 -7.59 9.83
CA THR A 22 4.76 -8.39 10.96
C THR A 22 3.74 -9.46 11.37
N LEU A 23 2.46 -9.11 11.40
CA LEU A 23 1.38 -10.06 11.68
C LEU A 23 1.32 -11.17 10.62
N ASP A 24 1.40 -10.81 9.33
CA ASP A 24 1.43 -11.80 8.25
C ASP A 24 2.64 -12.74 8.38
N LEU A 25 3.83 -12.22 8.69
CA LEU A 25 5.01 -13.05 8.96
C LEU A 25 4.81 -13.98 10.17
N ALA A 26 4.18 -13.49 11.24
CA ALA A 26 3.87 -14.31 12.41
C ALA A 26 2.84 -15.40 12.09
N LEU A 27 1.80 -15.08 11.29
CA LEU A 27 0.81 -16.04 10.82
C LEU A 27 1.42 -17.06 9.86
N PHE A 28 2.36 -16.65 9.01
CA PHE A 28 3.11 -17.57 8.16
C PHE A 28 3.91 -18.58 8.99
N ILE A 29 4.61 -18.13 10.03
CA ILE A 29 5.39 -19.01 10.92
C ILE A 29 4.48 -19.91 11.76
N GLY A 30 3.37 -19.39 12.29
CA GLY A 30 2.51 -20.12 13.23
C GLY A 30 1.42 -20.99 12.58
N VAL A 31 0.84 -20.52 11.48
CA VAL A 31 -0.36 -21.11 10.83
C VAL A 31 -0.09 -21.53 9.38
N GLY A 32 1.06 -21.14 8.80
CA GLY A 32 1.46 -21.52 7.44
C GLY A 32 0.83 -20.65 6.33
N THR A 33 0.12 -19.58 6.68
CA THR A 33 -0.59 -18.72 5.71
C THR A 33 -0.43 -17.24 6.07
N ALA A 34 -0.29 -16.38 5.07
CA ALA A 34 -0.31 -14.93 5.23
C ALA A 34 -1.08 -14.33 4.05
N VAL A 35 -2.09 -13.49 4.31
CA VAL A 35 -2.98 -12.98 3.25
C VAL A 35 -3.34 -11.51 3.47
N VAL A 36 -3.06 -10.95 4.64
CA VAL A 36 -3.55 -9.62 4.99
C VAL A 36 -2.83 -8.54 4.17
N THR A 37 -1.52 -8.67 3.97
CA THR A 37 -0.71 -7.79 3.11
C THR A 37 -1.00 -8.01 1.64
N VAL A 38 -1.37 -9.23 1.22
CA VAL A 38 -1.84 -9.52 -0.15
C VAL A 38 -3.11 -8.71 -0.44
N VAL A 39 -4.09 -8.75 0.48
CA VAL A 39 -5.32 -7.95 0.36
C VAL A 39 -5.00 -6.45 0.34
N ALA A 40 -4.10 -5.99 1.20
CA ALA A 40 -3.69 -4.59 1.24
C ALA A 40 -3.05 -4.14 -0.08
N HIS A 41 -2.13 -4.94 -0.66
CA HIS A 41 -1.52 -4.66 -1.96
C HIS A 41 -2.54 -4.69 -3.10
N ALA A 42 -3.48 -5.64 -3.10
CA ALA A 42 -4.55 -5.70 -4.09
C ALA A 42 -5.45 -4.47 -4.04
N MET A 43 -5.88 -4.04 -2.84
CA MET A 43 -6.62 -2.79 -2.67
C MET A 43 -5.80 -1.57 -3.12
N SER A 44 -4.50 -1.55 -2.81
CA SER A 44 -3.61 -0.48 -3.21
C SER A 44 -3.44 -0.39 -4.73
N LEU A 45 -3.33 -1.52 -5.41
CA LEU A 45 -3.27 -1.60 -6.87
C LEU A 45 -4.59 -1.16 -7.50
N TRP A 46 -5.72 -1.56 -6.92
CA TRP A 46 -7.04 -1.11 -7.36
C TRP A 46 -7.19 0.41 -7.28
N LEU A 47 -6.82 1.02 -6.16
CA LEU A 47 -6.84 2.49 -5.99
C LEU A 47 -5.87 3.18 -6.97
N PHE A 48 -4.69 2.60 -7.17
CA PHE A 48 -3.70 3.09 -8.12
C PHE A 48 -4.25 3.14 -9.55
N LEU A 49 -4.91 2.07 -10.01
CA LEU A 49 -5.52 1.99 -11.33
C LEU A 49 -6.72 2.95 -11.45
N ARG A 50 -7.59 2.99 -10.44
CA ARG A 50 -8.80 3.83 -10.45
C ARG A 50 -8.48 5.32 -10.53
N TYR A 51 -7.50 5.79 -9.75
CA TYR A 51 -7.20 7.22 -9.65
C TYR A 51 -5.96 7.66 -10.44
N ARG A 52 -5.35 6.77 -11.23
CA ARG A 52 -4.13 7.01 -12.02
C ARG A 52 -3.07 7.74 -11.17
N LEU A 53 -2.77 7.13 -10.03
CA LEU A 53 -1.79 7.62 -9.06
C LEU A 53 -0.38 7.57 -9.65
N VAL A 54 0.59 8.23 -9.01
CA VAL A 54 1.96 8.28 -9.53
C VAL A 54 2.63 6.90 -9.37
N PHE A 55 3.06 6.32 -10.50
CA PHE A 55 3.82 5.07 -10.51
C PHE A 55 5.24 5.31 -10.02
N ASP A 56 5.72 4.45 -9.12
CA ASP A 56 6.97 4.63 -8.37
C ASP A 56 7.57 3.25 -8.08
N LEU A 57 8.85 3.21 -7.69
CA LEU A 57 9.60 1.99 -7.37
C LEU A 57 8.91 1.18 -6.26
N VAL A 58 8.39 1.85 -5.23
CA VAL A 58 7.61 1.18 -4.18
C VAL A 58 6.40 0.46 -4.78
N LYS A 59 5.73 1.08 -5.75
CA LYS A 59 4.51 0.52 -6.35
C LYS A 59 4.80 -0.61 -7.32
N LEU A 60 5.92 -0.52 -8.04
CA LEU A 60 6.45 -1.63 -8.82
C LEU A 60 6.74 -2.83 -7.91
N LEU A 61 7.41 -2.60 -6.77
CA LEU A 61 7.74 -3.64 -5.81
C LEU A 61 6.50 -4.30 -5.18
N GLU A 62 5.52 -3.51 -4.76
CA GLU A 62 4.26 -4.07 -4.22
C GLU A 62 3.50 -4.89 -5.27
N THR A 63 3.46 -4.41 -6.52
CA THR A 63 2.74 -5.10 -7.61
C THR A 63 3.43 -6.40 -7.99
N SER A 64 4.77 -6.41 -8.08
CA SER A 64 5.50 -7.65 -8.35
C SER A 64 5.34 -8.64 -7.21
N ALA A 65 5.41 -8.19 -5.96
CA ALA A 65 5.18 -9.02 -4.78
C ALA A 65 3.78 -9.63 -4.76
N LEU A 66 2.76 -8.86 -5.14
CA LEU A 66 1.38 -9.36 -5.27
C LEU A 66 1.28 -10.47 -6.31
N MET A 67 1.92 -10.32 -7.47
CA MET A 67 1.93 -11.36 -8.51
C MET A 67 2.66 -12.63 -8.06
N PHE A 68 3.77 -12.47 -7.34
CA PHE A 68 4.48 -13.61 -6.74
C PHE A 68 3.64 -14.32 -5.69
N ASP A 69 2.94 -13.58 -4.84
CA ASP A 69 2.07 -14.19 -3.83
C ASP A 69 0.87 -14.90 -4.44
N LEU A 70 0.26 -14.38 -5.51
CA LEU A 70 -0.79 -15.10 -6.24
C LEU A 70 -0.27 -16.43 -6.78
N TYR A 71 0.97 -16.48 -7.24
CA TYR A 71 1.62 -17.72 -7.66
C TYR A 71 1.87 -18.67 -6.47
N LEU A 72 2.46 -18.16 -5.38
CA LEU A 72 2.78 -18.97 -4.19
C LEU A 72 1.52 -19.53 -3.52
N ILE A 73 0.43 -18.75 -3.47
CA ILE A 73 -0.86 -19.20 -2.94
C ILE A 73 -1.41 -20.35 -3.79
N ASN A 74 -1.39 -20.21 -5.12
CA ASN A 74 -1.92 -21.24 -6.01
C ASN A 74 -1.11 -22.54 -5.97
N MET A 75 0.22 -22.45 -5.82
CA MET A 75 1.09 -23.63 -5.91
C MET A 75 1.43 -24.26 -4.56
N TYR A 76 1.50 -23.45 -3.50
CA TYR A 76 1.99 -23.88 -2.18
C TYR A 76 1.09 -23.49 -1.01
N GLY A 77 0.02 -22.72 -1.24
CA GLY A 77 -0.96 -22.37 -0.20
C GLY A 77 -0.52 -21.27 0.77
N TYR A 78 0.57 -20.55 0.49
CA TYR A 78 1.06 -19.47 1.34
C TYR A 78 1.45 -18.22 0.53
N ALA A 79 1.60 -17.09 1.22
CA ALA A 79 2.09 -15.83 0.64
C ALA A 79 3.08 -15.18 1.60
N VAL A 80 4.23 -14.76 1.07
CA VAL A 80 5.35 -14.21 1.86
C VAL A 80 6.08 -13.09 1.13
N ALA A 81 5.88 -12.94 -0.19
CA ALA A 81 6.51 -11.89 -0.96
C ALA A 81 5.97 -10.51 -0.57
N SER A 82 4.65 -10.34 -0.39
CA SER A 82 4.01 -9.08 0.00
C SER A 82 4.43 -8.58 1.37
N PRO A 83 4.46 -9.38 2.46
CA PRO A 83 4.92 -8.88 3.74
C PRO A 83 6.42 -8.52 3.69
N VAL A 84 7.26 -9.30 3.01
CA VAL A 84 8.69 -8.98 2.83
C VAL A 84 8.87 -7.68 2.03
N ALA A 85 8.16 -7.53 0.91
CA ALA A 85 8.19 -6.32 0.09
C ALA A 85 7.72 -5.08 0.87
N THR A 86 6.70 -5.24 1.73
CA THR A 86 6.21 -4.18 2.61
C THR A 86 7.29 -3.69 3.56
N LEU A 87 8.07 -4.60 4.17
CA LEU A 87 9.18 -4.21 5.06
C LEU A 87 10.26 -3.43 4.31
N PHE A 88 10.64 -3.86 3.11
CA PHE A 88 11.58 -3.12 2.26
C PHE A 88 11.04 -1.74 1.86
N ALA A 89 9.76 -1.66 1.49
CA ALA A 89 9.10 -0.42 1.16
C ALA A 89 9.10 0.56 2.34
N ILE A 90 8.83 0.09 3.57
CA ILE A 90 8.85 0.92 4.77
C ILE A 90 10.25 1.51 5.01
N ILE A 91 11.30 0.70 4.90
CA ILE A 91 12.68 1.18 5.05
C ILE A 91 12.99 2.24 3.99
N HIS A 92 12.65 1.97 2.73
CA HIS A 92 12.88 2.91 1.64
C HIS A 92 12.13 4.23 1.83
N ILE A 93 10.85 4.17 2.24
CA ILE A 93 10.03 5.35 2.48
C ILE A 93 10.57 6.15 3.67
N SER A 94 11.02 5.47 4.72
CA SER A 94 11.60 6.09 5.92
C SER A 94 12.88 6.87 5.57
N LEU A 95 13.73 6.30 4.71
CA LEU A 95 14.97 6.95 4.24
C LEU A 95 14.69 8.15 3.32
N ASN A 96 13.62 8.10 2.51
CA ASN A 96 13.26 9.13 1.53
C ASN A 96 11.98 9.91 1.89
N LYS A 97 11.78 10.21 3.19
CA LYS A 97 10.53 10.78 3.73
C LYS A 97 10.00 11.99 2.95
N ASN A 98 10.86 12.95 2.60
CA ASN A 98 10.44 14.18 1.92
C ASN A 98 9.83 13.93 0.53
N TYR A 99 10.40 12.99 -0.24
CA TYR A 99 9.87 12.61 -1.54
C TYR A 99 8.48 11.97 -1.38
N HIS A 100 8.35 11.02 -0.46
CA HIS A 100 7.10 10.31 -0.23
C HIS A 100 6.00 11.18 0.40
N LEU A 101 6.36 12.22 1.17
CA LEU A 101 5.40 13.24 1.60
C LEU A 101 4.83 14.00 0.40
N GLY A 102 5.70 14.52 -0.48
CA GLY A 102 5.24 15.22 -1.69
C GLY A 102 4.33 14.35 -2.56
N LYS A 103 4.69 13.08 -2.72
CA LYS A 103 3.88 12.09 -3.42
C LYS A 103 2.53 11.84 -2.74
N LEU A 104 2.52 11.57 -1.43
CA LEU A 104 1.29 11.32 -0.65
C LEU A 104 0.31 12.49 -0.79
N LYS A 105 0.81 13.73 -0.74
CA LYS A 105 -0.02 14.93 -0.94
C LYS A 105 -0.69 14.90 -2.32
N ASN A 106 0.10 14.68 -3.38
CA ASN A 106 -0.39 14.67 -4.75
C ASN A 106 -1.42 13.56 -5.00
N ASP A 107 -1.14 12.36 -4.49
CA ASP A 107 -2.05 11.21 -4.61
C ASP A 107 -3.36 11.47 -3.85
N LEU A 108 -3.30 12.08 -2.66
CA LEU A 108 -4.49 12.42 -1.88
C LEU A 108 -5.32 13.53 -2.52
N ASP A 109 -4.67 14.58 -3.06
CA ASP A 109 -5.34 15.67 -3.78
C ASP A 109 -6.10 15.11 -5.01
N LYS A 110 -5.53 14.15 -5.74
CA LYS A 110 -6.21 13.46 -6.86
C LYS A 110 -7.44 12.67 -6.41
N VAL A 111 -7.30 11.89 -5.34
CA VAL A 111 -8.40 11.08 -4.80
C VAL A 111 -9.54 11.98 -4.33
N LEU A 112 -9.24 13.03 -3.58
CA LEU A 112 -10.25 13.99 -3.11
C LEU A 112 -10.94 14.73 -4.27
N ALA A 113 -10.18 15.17 -5.28
CA ALA A 113 -10.74 15.85 -6.45
C ALA A 113 -11.68 14.92 -7.26
N SER A 114 -11.33 13.65 -7.40
CA SER A 114 -12.21 12.68 -8.08
C SER A 114 -13.49 12.39 -7.28
N LYS A 115 -13.38 12.25 -5.96
CA LYS A 115 -14.52 12.07 -5.06
C LYS A 115 -15.49 13.23 -5.10
N GLN A 116 -14.99 14.47 -5.16
CA GLN A 116 -15.83 15.66 -5.27
C GLN A 116 -16.59 15.70 -6.59
N LYS A 117 -15.97 15.29 -7.70
CA LYS A 117 -16.65 15.19 -9.01
C LYS A 117 -17.71 14.10 -9.04
N ASP A 118 -17.47 12.97 -8.37
CA ASP A 118 -18.46 11.89 -8.27
C ASP A 118 -19.72 12.40 -7.52
N VAL A 119 -19.54 13.12 -6.41
CA VAL A 119 -20.66 13.70 -5.63
C VAL A 119 -21.44 14.75 -6.44
N GLU A 120 -20.75 15.64 -7.16
CA GLU A 120 -21.42 16.69 -7.97
C GLU A 120 -22.19 16.11 -9.17
N ASN A 121 -21.80 14.95 -9.67
CA ASN A 121 -22.53 14.23 -10.73
C ASN A 121 -23.74 13.47 -10.18
N ASP A 122 -23.70 12.97 -8.95
CA ASP A 122 -24.83 12.25 -8.32
C ASP A 122 -25.95 13.21 -7.87
N GLU A 123 -25.66 14.51 -7.71
CA GLU A 123 -26.64 15.56 -7.36
C GLU A 123 -27.34 16.22 -8.58
N LYS A 124 -27.01 15.81 -9.82
CA LYS A 124 -27.64 16.31 -11.06
C LYS A 124 -28.61 15.30 -11.67
#